data_AF-A0A7C9VHS5-F1
#
_entry.id   AF-A0A7C9VHS5-F1
#
_cell.length_a   1.000
_cell.length_b   1.000
_cell.length_c   1.000
_cell.angle_alpha   90.00
_cell.angle_beta   90.00
_cell.angle_gamma   90.00
#
_symmetry.space_group_name_H-M   'P 1'
#
loop_
_entity.id
_entity.type
_entity.pdbx_description
1 polymer ?
#
loop_
_entity_poly.entity_id
_entity_poly.type
_entity_poly.pdbx_seq_one_letter_code
_entity_poly.pdbx_strand_id
1 'polypeptide(L)' 'MDSNKKPQQQGIVLTPEQKKRQRERSIAIAVALGILVILFFAVTLVKGPAVLHRPI' A
#
# COMPACT_ATOMS: atom_id res chain seq x y z
N MET A 1 40.26 -5.70 -21.15
CA MET A 1 39.08 -6.58 -21.00
C MET A 1 38.63 -6.43 -19.57
N ASP A 2 37.55 -5.69 -19.40
CA ASP A 2 37.48 -4.71 -18.33
C ASP A 2 36.70 -5.26 -17.15
N SER A 3 37.29 -5.01 -15.98
CA SER A 3 36.79 -5.35 -14.66
C SER A 3 35.46 -4.65 -14.38
N ASN A 4 34.34 -5.34 -14.59
CA ASN A 4 33.05 -4.88 -14.07
C ASN A 4 32.25 -6.00 -13.42
N LYS A 5 32.85 -6.66 -12.43
CA LYS A 5 32.09 -7.42 -11.43
C LYS A 5 31.72 -6.43 -10.34
N LYS A 6 30.61 -5.71 -10.52
CA LYS A 6 30.01 -4.86 -9.46
C LYS A 6 29.94 -5.75 -8.21
N PRO A 7 30.57 -5.38 -7.07
CA PRO A 7 30.38 -6.12 -5.85
C PRO A 7 28.88 -6.11 -5.61
N GLN A 8 28.27 -7.29 -5.71
CA GLN A 8 26.86 -7.48 -5.39
C GLN A 8 26.71 -6.87 -4.01
N GLN A 9 25.96 -5.77 -3.94
CA GLN A 9 25.65 -5.10 -2.70
C GLN A 9 24.91 -6.15 -1.87
N GLN A 10 25.66 -6.94 -1.07
CA GLN A 10 25.10 -7.75 -0.01
C GLN A 10 24.63 -6.73 1.01
N GLY A 11 23.48 -6.13 0.71
CA GLY A 11 22.81 -5.14 1.53
C GLY A 11 22.58 -5.75 2.90
N ILE A 12 22.59 -4.90 3.91
CA ILE A 12 22.37 -5.26 5.31
C ILE A 12 21.11 -6.14 5.38
N VAL A 13 21.29 -7.43 5.62
CA VAL A 13 20.19 -8.37 5.79
C VAL A 13 19.55 -8.03 7.12
N LEU A 14 18.32 -7.50 7.06
CA LEU A 14 17.56 -7.13 8.24
C LEU A 14 17.45 -8.36 9.15
N THR A 15 17.80 -8.19 10.42
CA THR A 15 17.58 -9.23 11.43
C THR A 15 16.08 -9.55 11.48
N PRO A 16 15.68 -10.78 11.87
CA PRO A 16 14.26 -11.17 11.92
C PRO A 16 13.39 -10.18 12.71
N GLU A 17 13.95 -9.54 13.74
CA GLU A 17 13.31 -8.50 14.53
C GLU A 17 13.04 -7.21 13.75
N GLN A 18 13.99 -6.75 12.93
CA GLN A 18 13.82 -5.56 12.11
C GLN A 18 12.77 -5.79 11.00
N LYS A 19 12.77 -7.00 10.41
CA LYS A 19 11.78 -7.40 9.40
C LYS A 19 10.36 -7.43 9.98
N LYS A 20 10.19 -7.86 11.23
CA LYS A 20 8.89 -7.84 11.93
C LYS A 20 8.35 -6.42 12.07
N ARG A 21 9.17 -5.47 12.54
CA ARG A 21 8.78 -4.05 12.66
C ARG A 21 8.42 -3.42 11.31
N GLN A 22 9.13 -3.81 10.24
CA GLN A 22 8.81 -3.36 8.89
C GLN A 22 7.43 -3.86 8.46
N ARG A 23 7.14 -5.15 8.68
CA ARG A 23 5.85 -5.76 8.35
C ARG A 23 4.69 -5.12 9.11
N GLU A 24 4.87 -4.81 10.39
CA GLU A 24 3.86 -4.13 11.20
C GLU A 24 3.48 -2.76 10.62
N ARG A 25 4.46 -1.95 10.19
CA ARG A 25 4.21 -0.65 9.56
C ARG A 25 3.46 -0.79 8.24
N SER A 26 3.87 -1.73 7.39
CA SER A 26 3.18 -2.00 6.12
C SER A 26 1.74 -2.45 6.34
N ILE A 27 1.46 -3.25 7.37
CA ILE A 27 0.11 -3.69 7.71
C ILE A 27 -0.74 -2.50 8.19
N ALA A 28 -0.20 -1.63 9.04
CA ALA A 28 -0.94 -0.46 9.51
C ALA A 28 -1.38 0.44 8.35
N ILE A 29 -0.50 0.68 7.38
CA ILE A 29 -0.81 1.45 6.17
C ILE A 29 -1.89 0.75 5.34
N ALA A 30 -1.75 -0.56 5.11
CA ALA A 30 -2.73 -1.34 4.34
C ALA A 30 -4.13 -1.30 4.99
N VAL A 31 -4.21 -1.42 6.32
CA VAL A 31 -5.46 -1.33 7.07
C VAL A 31 -6.06 0.07 6.96
N ALA A 32 -5.26 1.13 7.12
CA ALA A 32 -5.74 2.50 7.00
C ALA A 32 -6.29 2.80 5.60
N LEU A 33 -5.58 2.38 4.55
CA LEU A 33 -6.04 2.54 3.17
C LEU A 33 -7.30 1.70 2.88
N GLY A 34 -7.38 0.48 3.41
CA GLY A 34 -8.55 -0.39 3.27
C GLY A 34 -9.80 0.23 3.89
N ILE A 35 -9.69 0.76 5.12
CA ILE A 35 -10.79 1.47 5.78
C ILE A 35 -11.23 2.68 4.95
N LEU A 36 -10.27 3.49 4.46
CA LEU A 36 -10.58 4.66 3.64
C LEU A 36 -11.41 4.29 2.41
N VAL A 37 -11.00 3.25 1.67
CA VAL A 37 -11.72 2.77 0.47
C VAL A 37 -13.13 2.28 0.84
N ILE A 38 -13.27 1.52 1.92
CA ILE A 38 -14.57 1.01 2.38
C ILE A 38 -15.51 2.17 2.71
N LEU A 39 -15.02 3.23 3.35
CA LEU A 39 -15.84 4.41 3.66
C LEU A 39 -16.37 5.09 2.39
N PHE A 40 -15.51 5.29 1.38
CA PHE A 40 -15.94 5.83 0.10
C PHE A 40 -17.01 4.96 -0.56
N PHE A 41 -16.77 3.65 -0.61
CA PHE A 41 -17.69 2.71 -1.23
C PHE A 41 -19.04 2.64 -0.50
N ALA A 42 -19.02 2.63 0.83
CA ALA A 42 -20.24 2.67 1.65
C ALA A 42 -21.04 3.95 1.37
N VAL A 43 -20.38 5.11 1.27
CA VAL A 43 -21.04 6.37 0.90
C VAL A 43 -21.64 6.28 -0.50
N THR A 44 -20.94 5.68 -1.46
CA THR A 44 -21.45 5.48 -2.83
C THR A 44 -22.69 4.58 -2.85
N LEU A 45 -22.70 3.48 -2.10
CA LEU A 45 -23.87 2.59 -2.01
C LEU A 45 -25.08 3.30 -1.36
N VAL A 46 -24.85 4.04 -0.28
CA VAL A 46 -25.94 4.70 0.47
C VAL A 46 -26.51 5.90 -0.28
N LYS A 47 -25.67 6.74 -0.90
CA LYS A 47 -26.11 7.96 -1.60
C LYS A 47 -26.49 7.71 -3.06
N GLY A 48 -26.14 6.54 -3.60
CA GLY A 48 -26.27 6.25 -5.03
C GLY A 48 -25.29 7.06 -5.89
N PRO A 49 -25.09 6.67 -7.15
CA PRO A 49 -24.27 7.44 -8.08
C PRO A 49 -24.98 8.75 -8.42
N ALA A 50 -24.53 9.87 -7.84
CA ALA A 50 -25.05 11.22 -8.11
C ALA A 50 -25.10 11.57 -9.62
N VAL A 51 -24.30 10.87 -10.43
CA VAL A 51 -24.27 10.99 -11.89
C VAL A 51 -25.53 10.48 -12.60
N LEU A 52 -26.33 9.59 -11.99
CA LEU A 52 -27.59 9.10 -12.59
C LEU A 52 -28.78 10.05 -12.37
N HIS A 53 -28.70 10.97 -11.40
CA HIS A 53 -29.76 11.93 -11.10
C HIS A 53 -29.57 13.29 -11.79
N ARG A 54 -28.84 13.36 -12.91
CA ARG A 54 -28.71 14.60 -13.66
C ARG A 54 -29.78 14.67 -14.76
N PRO A 55 -30.76 15.59 -14.69
CA PRO A 55 -31.61 15.88 -15.83
C PRO A 55 -30.74 16.49 -16.94
N ILE A 56 -30.97 16.02 -18.17
CA ILE A 56 -30.29 16.46 -19.39
C ILE A 56 -30.85 17.81 -19.82
#